data_AF-A0A8J5CU98-F1
#
_entry.id   AF-A0A8J5CU98-F1
#
_cell.length_a   1.000
_cell.length_b   1.000
_cell.length_c   1.000
_cell.angle_alpha   90.00
_cell.angle_beta   90.00
_cell.angle_gamma   90.00
#
_symmetry.space_group_name_H-M   'P 1'
#
loop_
_entity.id
_entity.type
_entity.pdbx_description
1 polymer ?
#
loop_
_entity_poly.entity_id
_entity_poly.type
_entity_poly.pdbx_seq_one_letter_code
_entity_poly.pdbx_strand_id
1 'polypeptide(L)'
;MDIRIFDPMAACHWGISLEAAHQRNEQEKIRAYGERIQHVDQGSFTPLVFTTSGGMGPKAKCFYSRLADVMAEKKHQPRSHVVAWMRCRLSFSLLRSALLCLRGTRYSAPTTIDIAGLDYQATVVESGILV
;
A
#
# COMPACT_ATOMS: atom_id res chain seq x y z
N MET A 1 1.77 6.13 15.51
CA MET A 1 0.99 5.34 14.52
C MET A 1 1.97 4.63 13.60
N ASP A 2 1.59 3.47 13.07
CA ASP A 2 2.46 2.69 12.19
C ASP A 2 1.61 2.05 11.09
N ILE A 3 2.13 2.04 9.85
CA ILE A 3 1.39 1.63 8.64
C ILE A 3 1.86 0.24 8.23
N ARG A 4 0.93 -0.64 7.86
CA ARG A 4 1.24 -1.94 7.24
C ARG A 4 0.42 -2.09 5.96
N ILE A 5 1.06 -2.58 4.90
CA ILE A 5 0.38 -3.01 3.68
C ILE A 5 0.63 -4.52 3.55
N PHE A 6 -0.42 -5.32 3.37
CA PHE A 6 -0.30 -6.76 3.15
C PHE A 6 -1.04 -7.19 1.87
N ASP A 7 -0.59 -8.29 1.27
CA ASP A 7 -1.28 -8.90 0.14
C ASP A 7 -2.37 -9.87 0.64
N PRO A 8 -3.66 -9.61 0.41
CA PRO A 8 -4.73 -10.51 0.83
C PRO A 8 -4.71 -11.85 0.09
N MET A 9 -4.02 -11.95 -1.06
CA MET A 9 -3.93 -13.19 -1.84
C MET A 9 -2.72 -14.06 -1.48
N ALA A 10 -1.86 -13.59 -0.57
CA ALA A 10 -0.70 -14.35 -0.13
C ALA A 10 -1.10 -15.69 0.53
N ALA A 11 -0.28 -16.72 0.34
CA ALA A 11 -0.55 -18.07 0.84
C ALA A 11 -0.79 -18.15 2.36
N CYS A 12 -0.17 -17.26 3.14
CA CYS A 12 -0.38 -17.17 4.60
C CYS A 12 -1.78 -16.68 5.01
N HIS A 13 -2.56 -16.15 4.07
CA HIS A 13 -3.95 -15.74 4.25
C HIS A 13 -4.94 -16.71 3.60
N TRP A 14 -4.49 -17.84 3.04
CA TRP A 14 -5.41 -18.86 2.52
C TRP A 14 -6.25 -19.49 3.62
N GLY A 15 -7.53 -19.74 3.33
CA GLY A 15 -8.46 -20.37 4.27
C GLY A 15 -8.97 -19.45 5.39
N ILE A 16 -8.61 -18.16 5.40
CA ILE A 16 -9.17 -17.18 6.34
C ILE A 16 -9.89 -16.04 5.61
N SER A 17 -10.87 -15.44 6.28
CA SER A 17 -11.57 -14.27 5.73
C SER A 17 -10.66 -13.05 5.69
N LEU A 18 -10.95 -12.11 4.78
CA LEU A 18 -10.22 -10.84 4.70
C LEU A 18 -10.28 -10.05 6.01
N GLU A 19 -11.42 -10.09 6.70
CA GLU A 19 -11.57 -9.47 8.01
C GLU A 19 -10.63 -10.10 9.05
N ALA A 20 -10.54 -11.43 9.09
CA ALA A 20 -9.63 -12.13 9.99
C ALA A 20 -8.16 -11.81 9.65
N ALA A 21 -7.82 -11.68 8.37
CA ALA A 21 -6.48 -11.25 7.94
C ALA A 21 -6.15 -9.83 8.41
N HIS A 22 -7.10 -8.89 8.32
CA HIS A 22 -6.93 -7.54 8.87
C HIS A 22 -6.74 -7.55 10.38
N GLN A 23 -7.59 -8.26 11.12
CA GLN A 23 -7.51 -8.36 12.58
C GLN A 23 -6.18 -8.97 13.02
N ARG A 24 -5.72 -10.04 12.37
CA ARG A 24 -4.42 -10.66 12.63
C ARG A 24 -3.28 -9.65 12.46
N ASN A 25 -3.25 -8.95 11.33
CA ASN A 25 -2.22 -7.95 11.04
C ASN A 25 -2.24 -6.77 12.02
N GLU A 26 -3.43 -6.31 12.45
CA GLU A 26 -3.55 -5.27 13.48
C GLU A 26 -3.04 -5.76 14.84
N GLN A 27 -3.42 -6.98 15.24
CA GLN A 27 -3.00 -7.57 16.51
C GLN A 27 -1.50 -7.82 16.57
N GLU A 28 -0.88 -8.27 15.48
CA GLU A 28 0.58 -8.43 15.43
C GLU A 28 1.31 -7.12 15.73
N LYS A 29 0.88 -6.00 15.14
CA LYS A 29 1.49 -4.69 15.43
C LYS A 29 1.18 -4.22 16.85
N ILE A 30 -0.02 -4.47 17.37
CA ILE A 30 -0.36 -4.11 18.75
C ILE A 30 0.49 -4.90 19.75
N ARG A 31 0.69 -6.21 19.51
CA ARG A 31 1.57 -7.04 20.34
C ARG A 31 3.02 -6.59 20.28
N ALA A 32 3.51 -6.19 19.10
CA ALA A 32 4.90 -5.76 18.91
C ALA A 32 5.22 -4.41 19.55
N TYR A 33 4.27 -3.45 19.53
CA TYR A 33 4.57 -2.06 19.88
C TYR A 33 3.69 -1.48 21.01
N GLY A 34 2.52 -2.05 21.25
CA GLY A 34 1.49 -1.46 22.11
C GLY A 34 1.95 -1.25 23.54
N GLU A 35 2.51 -2.28 24.17
CA GLU A 35 2.96 -2.23 25.57
C GLU A 35 4.06 -1.18 25.76
N ARG A 36 5.10 -1.21 24.91
CA ARG A 36 6.20 -0.23 24.96
C ARG A 36 5.67 1.20 24.81
N ILE A 37 4.80 1.45 23.83
CA ILE A 37 4.29 2.80 23.57
C ILE A 37 3.42 3.28 24.73
N GLN A 38 2.62 2.39 25.33
CA GLN A 38 1.75 2.75 26.44
C GLN A 38 2.53 3.01 27.73
N HIS A 39 3.52 2.19 28.07
CA HIS A 39 4.20 2.25 29.37
C HIS A 39 5.48 3.08 29.37
N VAL A 40 6.20 3.15 28.25
CA VAL A 40 7.45 3.91 28.14
C VAL A 40 7.19 5.29 27.54
N ASP A 41 6.55 5.32 26.37
CA ASP A 41 6.34 6.56 25.63
C ASP A 41 5.08 7.32 26.13
N GLN A 42 4.30 6.72 27.05
CA GLN A 42 3.03 7.23 27.58
C GLN A 42 2.04 7.68 26.49
N GLY A 43 2.06 6.97 25.36
CA GLY A 43 1.32 7.32 24.15
C GLY A 43 0.19 6.35 23.82
N SER A 44 -0.59 6.71 22.79
CA SER A 44 -1.56 5.80 22.18
C SER A 44 -1.04 5.20 20.88
N PHE A 45 -1.31 3.92 20.66
CA PHE A 45 -0.92 3.21 19.44
C PHE A 45 -2.13 2.75 18.63
N THR A 46 -2.20 3.21 17.39
CA THR A 46 -3.19 2.78 16.41
C THR A 46 -2.46 2.26 15.16
N PRO A 47 -2.48 0.95 14.88
CA PRO A 47 -1.95 0.41 13.64
C PRO A 47 -2.89 0.75 12.47
N LEU A 48 -2.32 1.19 11.36
CA LEU A 48 -3.03 1.47 10.12
C LEU A 48 -2.71 0.37 9.11
N VAL A 49 -3.55 -0.65 9.05
CA VAL A 49 -3.37 -1.82 8.18
C VAL A 49 -4.21 -1.67 6.91
N PHE A 50 -3.56 -1.83 5.76
CA PHE A 50 -4.15 -1.77 4.43
C PHE A 50 -3.85 -3.04 3.62
N THR A 51 -4.69 -3.36 2.64
CA THR A 51 -4.33 -4.31 1.60
C THR A 51 -3.57 -3.63 0.46
N THR A 52 -2.85 -4.40 -0.35
CA THR A 52 -2.26 -3.93 -1.61
C THR A 52 -3.29 -3.30 -2.56
N SER A 53 -4.55 -3.76 -2.51
CA SER A 53 -5.68 -3.21 -3.27
C SER A 53 -6.34 -1.97 -2.64
N GLY A 54 -5.89 -1.51 -1.46
CA GLY A 54 -6.41 -0.32 -0.78
C GLY A 54 -7.57 -0.55 0.20
N GLY A 55 -7.89 -1.82 0.49
CA GLY A 55 -8.78 -2.20 1.59
C GLY A 55 -8.21 -1.79 2.94
N MET A 56 -9.06 -1.44 3.90
CA MET A 56 -8.64 -0.91 5.21
C MET A 56 -9.10 -1.84 6.34
N GLY A 57 -8.22 -2.07 7.31
CA GLY A 57 -8.57 -2.73 8.56
C GLY A 57 -9.48 -1.86 9.44
N PRO A 58 -10.12 -2.44 10.47
CA PRO A 58 -11.04 -1.72 11.36
C PRO A 58 -10.44 -0.45 11.98
N LYS A 59 -9.23 -0.53 12.54
CA LYS A 59 -8.58 0.63 13.19
C LYS A 59 -8.18 1.69 12.16
N ALA A 60 -7.68 1.25 11.00
CA ALA A 60 -7.38 2.13 9.88
C ALA A 60 -8.63 2.87 9.37
N LYS A 61 -9.77 2.18 9.26
CA LYS A 61 -11.05 2.75 8.82
C LYS A 61 -11.58 3.81 9.80
N CYS A 62 -11.52 3.53 11.10
CA CYS A 62 -11.90 4.51 12.13
C CYS A 62 -11.01 5.76 12.07
N PHE A 63 -9.69 5.58 12.02
CA PHE A 63 -8.75 6.69 11.85
C PHE A 63 -9.03 7.50 10.59
N TYR A 64 -9.24 6.80 9.46
CA TYR A 64 -9.49 7.42 8.17
C TYR A 64 -10.79 8.25 8.16
N SER A 65 -11.86 7.74 8.79
CA SER A 65 -13.12 8.48 8.93
C SER A 65 -12.92 9.74 9.77
N ARG A 66 -12.27 9.63 10.92
CA ARG A 66 -12.02 10.80 11.79
C ARG A 66 -11.15 11.83 11.10
N LEU A 67 -10.13 11.40 10.38
CA LEU A 67 -9.26 12.28 9.60
C LEU A 67 -10.06 13.01 8.51
N ALA A 68 -10.97 12.32 7.82
CA ALA A 68 -11.84 12.94 6.82
C ALA A 68 -12.74 14.04 7.42
N ASP A 69 -13.29 13.81 8.61
CA ASP A 69 -14.14 14.79 9.30
C ASP A 69 -13.33 16.04 9.68
N VAL A 70 -12.18 15.86 10.32
CA VAL A 70 -11.28 16.96 10.71
C VAL A 70 -10.79 17.75 9.49
N MET A 71 -10.50 17.06 8.38
CA MET A 71 -10.08 17.70 7.15
C MET A 71 -11.21 18.46 6.46
N ALA A 72 -12.44 17.94 6.47
CA ALA A 72 -13.61 18.60 5.92
C ALA A 72 -13.91 19.91 6.67
N GLU A 73 -13.85 19.87 8.00
CA GLU A 73 -13.98 21.04 8.86
C GLU A 73 -12.89 22.07 8.57
N LYS A 74 -11.62 21.64 8.59
CA LYS A 74 -10.47 22.53 8.35
C LYS A 74 -10.46 23.19 6.98
N LYS A 75 -10.96 22.50 5.94
CA LYS A 75 -10.98 23.01 4.56
C LYS A 75 -12.29 23.67 4.17
N HIS A 76 -13.31 23.67 5.04
CA HIS A 76 -14.67 24.09 4.73
C HIS A 76 -15.21 23.44 3.43
N GLN A 77 -14.92 22.15 3.26
CA GLN A 77 -15.33 21.37 2.08
C GLN A 77 -16.28 20.25 2.49
N PRO A 78 -17.20 19.82 1.60
CA PRO A 78 -18.06 18.69 1.89
C PRO A 78 -17.22 17.43 2.10
N ARG A 79 -17.56 16.66 3.13
CA ARG A 79 -16.85 15.42 3.50
C ARG A 79 -16.69 14.46 2.33
N SER A 80 -17.68 14.37 1.44
CA SER A 80 -17.62 13.54 0.24
C SER A 80 -16.43 13.88 -0.67
N HIS A 81 -16.16 15.16 -0.91
CA HIS A 81 -15.02 15.61 -1.72
C HIS A 81 -13.70 15.28 -1.04
N VAL A 82 -13.61 15.50 0.27
CA VAL A 82 -12.40 15.20 1.06
C VAL A 82 -12.11 13.70 1.04
N VAL A 83 -13.11 12.86 1.30
CA VAL A 83 -12.98 11.40 1.26
C VAL A 83 -12.58 10.92 -0.15
N ALA A 84 -13.22 11.44 -1.20
CA ALA A 84 -12.88 11.07 -2.58
C ALA A 84 -11.42 11.44 -2.90
N TRP A 85 -10.99 12.64 -2.52
CA TRP A 85 -9.60 13.09 -2.68
C TRP A 85 -8.62 12.23 -1.87
N MET A 86 -8.93 11.91 -0.62
CA MET A 86 -8.10 11.05 0.22
C MET A 86 -7.98 9.64 -0.37
N ARG A 87 -9.07 9.07 -0.89
CA ARG A 87 -9.08 7.72 -1.50
C ARG A 87 -8.23 7.71 -2.75
N CYS A 88 -8.43 8.70 -3.61
CA CYS A 88 -7.64 8.90 -4.82
C CYS A 88 -6.13 8.99 -4.51
N ARG A 89 -5.74 9.82 -3.55
CA ARG A 89 -4.34 9.94 -3.13
C ARG A 89 -3.76 8.64 -2.56
N LEU A 90 -4.53 7.92 -1.76
CA LEU A 90 -4.10 6.64 -1.22
C LEU A 90 -3.88 5.61 -2.33
N SER A 91 -4.84 5.48 -3.26
CA SER A 91 -4.74 4.56 -4.40
C SER A 91 -3.53 4.87 -5.29
N PHE A 92 -3.30 6.14 -5.61
CA PHE A 92 -2.11 6.52 -6.38
C PHE A 92 -0.81 6.24 -5.64
N SER A 93 -0.79 6.43 -4.32
CA SER A 93 0.40 6.13 -3.51
C SER A 93 0.69 4.63 -3.51
N LEU A 94 -0.33 3.79 -3.31
CA LEU A 94 -0.20 2.33 -3.35
C LEU A 94 0.25 1.84 -4.73
N LEU A 95 -0.35 2.35 -5.81
CA LEU A 95 0.02 2.01 -7.17
C LEU A 95 1.48 2.38 -7.46
N ARG A 96 1.92 3.59 -7.08
CA ARG A 96 3.31 4.03 -7.26
C ARG A 96 4.29 3.15 -6.48
N SER A 97 3.96 2.78 -5.24
CA SER A 97 4.76 1.85 -4.45
C SER A 97 4.86 0.48 -5.12
N ALA A 98 3.75 -0.08 -5.58
CA ALA A 98 3.75 -1.37 -6.28
C ALA A 98 4.57 -1.32 -7.57
N LEU A 99 4.41 -0.28 -8.38
CA LEU A 99 5.20 -0.06 -9.59
C LEU A 99 6.70 0.10 -9.29
N LEU A 100 7.06 0.79 -8.22
CA LEU A 100 8.45 0.92 -7.78
C LEU A 100 9.05 -0.43 -7.39
N CYS A 101 8.31 -1.25 -6.65
CA CYS A 101 8.71 -2.61 -6.30
C CYS A 101 8.91 -3.50 -7.53
N LEU A 102 8.03 -3.40 -8.53
CA LEU A 102 8.14 -4.18 -9.78
C LEU A 102 9.28 -3.69 -10.69
N ARG A 103 9.52 -2.39 -10.74
CA ARG A 103 10.58 -1.79 -11.57
C ARG A 103 11.97 -1.92 -10.94
N GLY A 104 12.06 -2.33 -9.68
CA GLY A 104 13.26 -2.25 -8.84
C GLY A 104 13.75 -3.59 -8.30
N THR A 105 14.44 -4.36 -9.14
CA THR A 105 15.64 -5.10 -8.72
C THR A 105 16.66 -5.02 -9.86
N ARG A 106 17.34 -3.86 -9.98
CA ARG A 106 18.52 -3.75 -10.84
C ARG A 106 19.76 -4.02 -10.00
N TYR A 107 19.99 -5.29 -9.66
CA TYR A 107 21.37 -5.70 -9.46
C TYR A 107 21.97 -5.87 -10.85
N SER A 108 22.89 -4.97 -11.20
CA SER A 108 23.98 -5.29 -12.10
C SER A 108 24.83 -6.31 -11.35
N ALA A 109 24.58 -7.60 -11.56
CA ALA A 109 25.67 -8.54 -11.41
C ALA A 109 26.62 -8.25 -12.59
N PRO A 110 27.94 -8.14 -12.39
CA PRO A 110 28.88 -8.33 -13.49
C PRO A 110 28.86 -9.81 -13.83
N THR A 111 27.79 -10.26 -14.47
CA THR A 111 27.79 -11.50 -15.21
C THR A 111 28.34 -11.10 -16.58
N THR A 112 29.49 -11.65 -16.97
CA THR A 112 29.91 -11.60 -18.37
C THR A 112 28.85 -12.33 -19.18
N ILE A 113 27.90 -11.57 -19.73
CA ILE A 113 26.90 -12.07 -20.64
C ILE A 113 27.56 -12.05 -22.00
N ASP A 114 27.83 -13.24 -22.55
CA ASP A 114 28.25 -13.38 -23.94
C ASP A 114 27.12 -12.92 -24.86
N ILE A 115 27.35 -11.80 -25.54
CA ILE A 115 26.36 -11.06 -26.34
C ILE A 115 26.20 -11.71 -27.73
N ALA A 116 26.90 -12.79 -28.04
CA ALA A 116 26.88 -13.42 -29.36
C ALA A 116 25.55 -14.14 -29.72
N GLY A 117 24.58 -14.26 -28.80
CA GLY A 117 23.43 -15.16 -28.98
C GLY A 117 22.02 -14.59 -28.82
N LEU A 118 21.85 -13.27 -28.66
CA LEU A 118 20.54 -12.67 -28.33
C LEU A 118 19.94 -11.77 -29.42
N ASP A 119 20.34 -11.95 -30.68
CA ASP A 119 19.61 -11.42 -31.83
C ASP A 119 18.51 -12.41 -32.25
N TYR A 120 17.31 -12.30 -31.65
CA TYR A 120 16.10 -12.77 -32.30
C TYR A 120 14.90 -11.84 -32.00
N GLN A 121 14.81 -10.82 -32.84
CA GLN A 121 13.64 -10.07 -33.30
C GLN A 121 12.42 -9.96 -32.36
N ALA A 122 12.27 -8.77 -31.77
CA ALA A 122 10.94 -8.18 -31.60
C ALA A 122 10.89 -6.91 -32.47
N THR A 123 10.45 -7.08 -33.71
CA THR A 123 10.08 -5.98 -34.60
C THR A 123 8.82 -5.29 -34.06
N VAL A 124 8.98 -4.04 -33.66
CA VAL A 124 7.84 -3.15 -33.40
C VAL A 124 7.27 -2.76 -34.76
N VAL A 125 6.08 -3.25 -35.10
CA VAL A 125 5.28 -2.71 -36.21
C VAL A 125 4.57 -1.47 -35.67
N GLU A 126 5.21 -0.30 -35.81
CA GLU A 126 4.53 0.99 -35.72
C GLU A 126 3.84 1.28 -37.06
N SER A 127 2.53 1.07 -37.12
CA SER A 127 1.68 1.68 -38.14
C SER A 127 1.54 3.16 -37.82
N GLY A 128 2.31 4.00 -38.51
CA GLY A 128 2.28 5.44 -38.36
C GLY A 128 1.00 6.09 -38.86
N ILE A 129 0.79 7.33 -38.42
CA ILE A 129 0.21 8.44 -39.20
C ILE A 129 0.86 9.72 -38.65
N LEU A 130 1.63 10.40 -39.49
CA LEU A 130 1.93 11.83 -39.40
C LEU A 130 1.62 12.43 -40.77
N VAL A 131 0.52 13.17 -40.86
CA VAL A 131 0.44 14.51 -41.48
C VAL A 131 -0.55 15.31 -40.65
#